data_AF-A0A6C0JE60-F1
#
_entry.id   AF-A0A6C0JE60-F1
#
_cell.length_a   1.000
_cell.length_b   1.000
_cell.length_c   1.000
_cell.angle_alpha   90.00
_cell.angle_beta   90.00
_cell.angle_gamma   90.00
#
_symmetry.space_group_name_H-M   'P 1'
#
loop_
_entity.id
_entity.type
_entity.pdbx_description
1 polymer ?
#
loop_
_entity_poly.entity_id
_entity_poly.type
_entity_poly.pdbx_seq_one_letter_code
_entity_poly.pdbx_strand_id
1 'polypeptide(L)'
;MVKQNRKFNSQLPINKIYKKFSSDICDNNMTFHDCEIEILRHSVEESEKLSGSKIANSDEVKDLLKIVEDFIIRKKLICYGGTAINNILPKFSQFYNRDIEIPDYDFYSMNALEDAKELADIYYKNGYIDVEAKAGVHRGTFKVFVNYIPIADITFLNSGVYKSIMKEAIIIAGIHYAPPNFLRMAMYLELSRPLGDVSRWEKVFKRLSLLNKHYPLKTTKNCSAIDFGKKIDKNSSESEKIHTIAKDSFIDQGVVFFGGYAATLYSKYLPDNEVNFLKKIPNFDILSEEPDKCATILKETLTRENYKNIKLIEHPEIGEIIPMHVEVTVNSETLAYIYKPIACHSYNKITVNNKEVKVATIDTILTFYLSFLYINNKYYNKDRLLCMAKLLFEIENRNRLSQKGLLKRFSLDCYGKQLTLEDIRSEKAKKYKELSSERGSKEYNMWFLKYEPIKKNQTNMNKEEIEKSILEEPEKRMMKIQKPKIDRKKNKKTKKIPTLLRILQKKSNTRKNKSSNFLF
;
A
#
# COMPACT_ATOMS: atom_id res chain seq x y z
N MET A 1 52.88 -42.33 -56.77
CA MET A 1 51.85 -43.36 -56.47
C MET A 1 51.68 -43.42 -54.95
N VAL A 2 50.43 -43.43 -54.47
CA VAL A 2 49.99 -43.70 -53.07
C VAL A 2 50.18 -42.54 -52.07
N LYS A 3 49.23 -42.15 -51.21
CA LYS A 3 47.76 -42.13 -51.15
C LYS A 3 47.44 -41.09 -50.06
N GLN A 4 46.48 -40.21 -50.30
CA GLN A 4 45.96 -39.24 -49.32
C GLN A 4 45.23 -39.97 -48.17
N ASN A 5 45.66 -39.73 -46.92
CA ASN A 5 44.92 -40.12 -45.72
C ASN A 5 44.08 -38.93 -45.22
N ARG A 6 42.81 -38.87 -45.63
CA ARG A 6 41.79 -38.02 -44.98
C ARG A 6 41.30 -38.73 -43.71
N LYS A 7 41.75 -38.27 -42.54
CA LYS A 7 41.10 -38.60 -41.27
C LYS A 7 39.79 -37.83 -41.17
N PHE A 8 38.67 -38.54 -41.28
CA PHE A 8 37.36 -38.07 -40.85
C PHE A 8 37.38 -37.91 -39.33
N ASN A 9 37.26 -36.68 -38.85
CA ASN A 9 37.08 -36.38 -37.44
C ASN A 9 35.58 -36.33 -37.14
N SER A 10 34.98 -37.50 -36.90
CA SER A 10 33.59 -37.65 -36.49
C SER A 10 33.53 -37.79 -34.98
N GLN A 11 33.26 -36.69 -34.26
CA GLN A 11 32.67 -36.70 -32.91
C GLN A 11 32.38 -35.26 -32.47
N LEU A 12 31.24 -34.72 -32.92
CA LEU A 12 30.51 -33.72 -32.16
C LEU A 12 29.49 -34.50 -31.31
N PRO A 13 29.55 -34.49 -29.97
CA PRO A 13 28.46 -35.01 -29.17
C PRO A 13 27.34 -33.97 -29.18
N ILE A 14 26.38 -34.13 -30.11
CA ILE A 14 25.09 -33.48 -29.99
C ILE A 14 24.33 -34.27 -28.91
N ASN A 15 24.47 -33.85 -27.65
CA ASN A 15 23.51 -34.21 -26.61
C ASN A 15 22.16 -33.62 -27.03
N LYS A 16 21.34 -34.41 -27.75
CA LYS A 16 19.91 -34.13 -27.88
C LYS A 16 19.34 -34.17 -26.47
N ILE A 17 19.12 -33.00 -25.88
CA ILE A 17 18.36 -32.84 -24.65
C ILE A 17 16.97 -33.41 -24.96
N TYR A 18 16.67 -34.61 -24.46
CA TYR A 18 15.34 -35.19 -24.58
C TYR A 18 14.38 -34.29 -23.80
N LYS A 19 13.48 -33.62 -24.52
CA LYS A 19 12.41 -32.83 -23.90
C LYS A 19 11.27 -33.79 -23.57
N LYS A 20 10.94 -33.91 -22.27
CA LYS A 20 9.91 -34.79 -21.71
C LYS A 20 8.51 -34.40 -22.21
N PHE A 21 8.28 -33.12 -22.43
CA PHE A 21 7.03 -32.56 -22.93
C PHE A 21 7.25 -31.85 -24.28
N SER A 22 6.24 -31.86 -25.14
CA SER A 22 6.27 -31.15 -26.43
C SER A 22 6.04 -29.64 -26.27
N SER A 23 5.41 -29.21 -25.17
CA SER A 23 5.17 -27.80 -24.87
C SER A 23 6.46 -27.09 -24.48
N ASP A 24 6.66 -25.88 -25.01
CA ASP A 24 7.80 -25.04 -24.63
C ASP A 24 7.66 -24.40 -23.25
N ILE A 25 6.46 -24.43 -22.69
CA ILE A 25 6.12 -23.89 -21.37
C ILE A 25 6.53 -24.88 -20.25
N CYS A 26 6.61 -26.18 -20.56
CA CYS A 26 6.88 -27.21 -19.56
C CYS A 26 8.37 -27.56 -19.48
N ASP A 27 8.88 -27.71 -18.25
CA ASP A 27 10.22 -28.22 -18.00
C ASP A 27 10.24 -29.75 -17.84
N ASN A 28 11.42 -30.36 -17.93
CA ASN A 28 11.56 -31.82 -17.84
C ASN A 28 11.37 -32.38 -16.42
N ASN A 29 11.43 -31.54 -15.40
CA ASN A 29 11.31 -31.90 -13.99
C ASN A 29 9.84 -31.93 -13.52
N MET A 30 8.94 -31.24 -14.24
CA MET A 30 7.49 -31.24 -14.00
C MET A 30 6.87 -32.63 -14.16
N THR A 31 5.83 -32.93 -13.36
CA THR A 31 4.93 -34.06 -13.66
C THR A 31 4.01 -33.71 -14.83
N PHE A 32 3.30 -34.71 -15.38
CA PHE A 32 2.30 -34.44 -16.42
C PHE A 32 1.23 -33.47 -15.94
N HIS A 33 0.77 -33.63 -14.69
CA HIS A 33 -0.21 -32.75 -14.08
C HIS A 33 0.34 -31.33 -13.87
N ASP A 34 1.60 -31.18 -13.41
CA ASP A 34 2.21 -29.85 -13.28
C ASP A 34 2.31 -29.14 -14.63
N CYS A 35 2.70 -29.86 -15.69
CA CYS A 35 2.75 -29.32 -17.04
C CYS A 35 1.35 -28.92 -17.55
N GLU A 36 0.31 -29.71 -17.27
CA GLU A 36 -1.08 -29.36 -17.61
C GLU A 36 -1.55 -28.09 -16.89
N ILE A 37 -1.26 -27.96 -15.59
CA ILE A 37 -1.56 -26.75 -14.81
C ILE A 37 -0.78 -25.54 -15.34
N GLU A 38 0.48 -25.70 -15.72
CA GLU A 38 1.29 -24.61 -16.24
C GLU A 38 0.81 -24.14 -17.62
N ILE A 39 0.35 -25.05 -18.48
CA ILE A 39 -0.31 -24.72 -19.75
C ILE A 39 -1.62 -23.95 -19.50
N LEU A 40 -2.43 -24.37 -18.52
CA LEU A 40 -3.64 -23.64 -18.13
C LEU A 40 -3.31 -22.24 -17.63
N ARG A 41 -2.32 -22.10 -16.73
CA ARG A 41 -1.87 -20.79 -16.21
C ARG A 41 -1.42 -19.88 -17.35
N HIS A 42 -0.60 -20.38 -18.27
CA HIS A 42 -0.17 -19.61 -19.44
C HIS A 42 -1.36 -19.15 -20.29
N SER A 43 -2.34 -20.03 -20.53
CA SER A 43 -3.54 -19.70 -21.30
C SER A 43 -4.40 -18.64 -20.61
N VAL A 44 -4.52 -18.71 -19.28
CA VAL A 44 -5.22 -17.70 -18.46
C VAL A 44 -4.49 -16.37 -18.56
N GLU A 45 -3.17 -16.34 -18.39
CA GLU A 45 -2.37 -15.12 -18.51
C GLU A 45 -2.48 -14.48 -19.91
N GLU A 46 -2.43 -15.27 -20.98
CA GLU A 46 -2.59 -14.75 -22.35
C GLU A 46 -3.98 -14.17 -22.56
N SER A 47 -5.02 -14.85 -22.08
CA SER A 47 -6.40 -14.36 -22.16
C SER A 47 -6.59 -13.05 -21.39
N GLU A 48 -6.05 -12.96 -20.18
CA GLU A 48 -6.08 -11.74 -19.36
C GLU A 48 -5.32 -10.59 -20.02
N LYS A 49 -4.13 -10.85 -20.58
CA LYS A 49 -3.36 -9.84 -21.32
C LYS A 49 -4.11 -9.31 -22.54
N LEU A 50 -4.73 -10.20 -23.33
CA LEU A 50 -5.52 -9.83 -24.51
C LEU A 50 -6.76 -9.01 -24.14
N SER A 51 -7.48 -9.42 -23.09
CA SER A 51 -8.66 -8.72 -22.60
C SER A 51 -8.29 -7.34 -22.02
N GLY A 52 -7.32 -7.31 -21.10
CA GLY A 52 -6.83 -6.10 -20.46
C GLY A 52 -6.33 -5.07 -21.47
N SER A 53 -5.52 -5.51 -22.44
CA SER A 53 -4.98 -4.59 -23.45
C SER A 53 -6.05 -3.96 -24.34
N LYS A 54 -7.12 -4.69 -24.69
CA LYS A 54 -8.25 -4.12 -25.45
C LYS A 54 -8.97 -3.03 -24.66
N ILE A 55 -9.16 -3.24 -23.36
CA ILE A 55 -9.88 -2.29 -22.51
C ILE A 55 -9.00 -1.08 -22.21
N ALA A 56 -7.77 -1.29 -21.74
CA ALA A 56 -6.83 -0.24 -21.37
C ALA A 56 -6.50 0.72 -22.53
N ASN A 57 -6.47 0.19 -23.77
CA ASN A 57 -6.17 1.00 -24.96
C ASN A 57 -7.39 1.63 -25.63
N SER A 58 -8.60 1.39 -25.12
CA SER A 58 -9.80 2.05 -25.65
C SER A 58 -9.72 3.56 -25.45
N ASP A 59 -10.21 4.33 -26.43
CA ASP A 59 -10.19 5.79 -26.35
C ASP A 59 -11.00 6.31 -25.16
N GLU A 60 -12.10 5.62 -24.83
CA GLU A 60 -12.93 5.91 -23.66
C GLU A 60 -12.14 5.82 -22.36
N VAL A 61 -11.34 4.76 -22.15
CA VAL A 61 -10.53 4.61 -20.93
C VAL A 61 -9.41 5.65 -20.87
N LYS A 62 -8.80 5.99 -22.00
CA LYS A 62 -7.79 7.06 -22.05
C LYS A 62 -8.37 8.41 -21.64
N ASP A 63 -9.58 8.73 -22.11
CA ASP A 63 -10.28 9.96 -21.73
C ASP A 63 -10.67 9.94 -20.23
N LEU A 64 -11.13 8.80 -19.71
CA LEU A 64 -11.42 8.62 -18.28
C LEU A 64 -10.18 8.90 -17.42
N LEU A 65 -9.04 8.31 -17.78
CA LEU A 65 -7.77 8.46 -17.07
C LEU A 65 -7.27 9.92 -17.13
N LYS A 66 -7.40 10.56 -18.29
CA LYS A 66 -7.01 11.97 -18.44
C LYS A 66 -7.80 12.89 -17.50
N ILE A 67 -9.11 12.67 -17.37
CA ILE A 67 -9.97 13.48 -16.48
C ILE A 67 -9.51 13.38 -15.01
N VAL A 68 -9.21 12.17 -14.51
CA VAL A 68 -8.76 12.00 -13.12
C VAL A 68 -7.34 12.54 -12.93
N GLU A 69 -6.44 12.35 -13.90
CA GLU A 69 -5.08 12.92 -13.85
C GLU A 69 -5.12 14.46 -13.79
N ASP A 70 -5.90 15.10 -14.67
CA ASP A 70 -6.10 16.56 -14.68
C ASP A 70 -6.72 17.06 -13.36
N PHE A 71 -7.65 16.29 -12.79
CA PHE A 71 -8.24 16.58 -11.49
C PHE A 71 -7.19 16.56 -10.37
N ILE A 72 -6.38 15.49 -10.29
CA ILE A 72 -5.31 15.32 -9.29
C ILE A 72 -4.30 16.46 -9.40
N ILE A 73 -3.87 16.80 -10.62
CA ILE A 73 -2.91 17.88 -10.89
C ILE A 73 -3.47 19.23 -10.41
N ARG A 74 -4.69 19.59 -10.85
CA ARG A 74 -5.33 20.87 -10.51
C ARG A 74 -5.52 21.03 -9.01
N LYS A 75 -5.98 19.98 -8.34
CA LYS A 75 -6.26 19.99 -6.90
C LYS A 75 -5.02 19.75 -6.04
N LYS A 76 -3.87 19.44 -6.67
CA LYS A 76 -2.59 19.13 -6.03
C LYS A 76 -2.70 17.98 -5.02
N LEU A 77 -3.41 16.92 -5.41
CA LEU A 77 -3.65 15.73 -4.60
C LEU A 77 -2.42 14.81 -4.63
N ILE A 78 -2.23 14.03 -3.56
CA ILE A 78 -1.02 13.22 -3.38
C ILE A 78 -1.35 11.75 -3.64
N CYS A 79 -0.88 11.22 -4.77
CA CYS A 79 -0.99 9.80 -5.07
C CYS A 79 -0.16 8.95 -4.11
N TYR A 80 -0.70 7.82 -3.66
CA TYR A 80 0.00 6.86 -2.81
C TYR A 80 -0.14 5.41 -3.34
N GLY A 81 0.22 4.43 -2.52
CA GLY A 81 -0.03 3.02 -2.82
C GLY A 81 0.83 2.46 -3.95
N GLY A 82 0.31 1.42 -4.62
CA GLY A 82 1.02 0.72 -5.69
C GLY A 82 1.33 1.62 -6.88
N THR A 83 0.38 2.46 -7.27
CA THR A 83 0.49 3.38 -8.40
C THR A 83 1.58 4.43 -8.15
N ALA A 84 1.66 4.98 -6.93
CA ALA A 84 2.73 5.90 -6.57
C ALA A 84 4.11 5.23 -6.59
N ILE A 85 4.25 4.05 -5.97
CA ILE A 85 5.52 3.31 -5.97
C ILE A 85 5.95 3.02 -7.41
N ASN A 86 5.04 2.53 -8.26
CA ASN A 86 5.34 2.24 -9.65
C ASN A 86 5.84 3.49 -10.41
N ASN A 87 5.13 4.61 -10.29
CA ASN A 87 5.38 5.77 -11.13
C ASN A 87 6.65 6.54 -10.74
N ILE A 88 7.08 6.49 -9.47
CA ILE A 88 8.36 7.07 -9.06
C ILE A 88 9.57 6.21 -9.47
N LEU A 89 9.38 4.91 -9.73
CA LEU A 89 10.48 4.05 -10.16
C LEU A 89 10.91 4.38 -11.60
N PRO A 90 12.21 4.16 -11.93
CA PRO A 90 12.67 4.19 -13.32
C PRO A 90 11.86 3.24 -14.20
N LYS A 91 11.64 3.61 -15.46
CA LYS A 91 10.79 2.87 -16.40
C LYS A 91 11.06 1.37 -16.45
N PHE A 92 12.32 0.96 -16.46
CA PHE A 92 12.74 -0.46 -16.51
C PHE A 92 12.47 -1.24 -15.21
N SER A 93 12.10 -0.57 -14.12
CA SER A 93 11.78 -1.17 -12.81
C SER A 93 10.30 -1.00 -12.42
N GLN A 94 9.50 -0.42 -13.31
CA GLN A 94 8.05 -0.34 -13.14
C GLN A 94 7.46 -1.75 -13.27
N PHE A 95 6.52 -2.07 -12.39
CA PHE A 95 5.90 -3.39 -12.28
C PHE A 95 4.44 -3.41 -12.74
N TYR A 96 3.86 -2.26 -13.08
CA TYR A 96 2.58 -2.18 -13.78
C TYR A 96 2.78 -1.91 -15.27
N ASN A 97 2.01 -2.60 -16.09
CA ASN A 97 1.99 -2.39 -17.53
C ASN A 97 0.73 -1.62 -17.94
N ARG A 98 0.88 -0.33 -18.26
CA ARG A 98 -0.24 0.54 -18.64
C ARG A 98 -0.86 0.20 -20.01
N ASP A 99 -0.20 -0.63 -20.82
CA ASP A 99 -0.74 -1.08 -22.10
C ASP A 99 -1.71 -2.27 -21.94
N ILE A 100 -1.81 -2.81 -20.72
CA ILE A 100 -2.60 -4.01 -20.38
C ILE A 100 -3.53 -3.73 -19.18
N GLU A 101 -3.08 -2.93 -18.22
CA GLU A 101 -3.81 -2.67 -16.97
C GLU A 101 -4.23 -1.20 -16.88
N ILE A 102 -5.47 -0.98 -16.44
CA ILE A 102 -5.97 0.36 -16.09
C ILE A 102 -5.41 0.71 -14.70
N PRO A 103 -4.71 1.85 -14.53
CA PRO A 103 -4.24 2.25 -13.22
C PRO A 103 -5.42 2.65 -12.34
N ASP A 104 -5.49 2.04 -11.15
CA ASP A 104 -6.34 2.54 -10.06
C ASP A 104 -5.60 3.70 -9.37
N TYR A 105 -6.24 4.87 -9.28
CA TYR A 105 -5.65 6.06 -8.70
C TYR A 105 -6.04 6.18 -7.23
N ASP A 106 -5.14 5.73 -6.35
CA ASP A 106 -5.18 6.02 -4.92
C ASP A 106 -4.55 7.39 -4.62
N PHE A 107 -5.29 8.34 -4.04
CA PHE A 107 -4.73 9.62 -3.61
C PHE A 107 -5.33 10.20 -2.33
N TYR A 108 -4.48 10.88 -1.57
CA TYR A 108 -4.90 11.61 -0.37
C TYR A 108 -5.50 12.96 -0.71
N SER A 109 -6.48 13.37 0.09
CA SER A 109 -7.05 14.71 0.09
C SER A 109 -7.34 15.19 1.52
N MET A 110 -7.17 16.49 1.77
CA MET A 110 -7.66 17.11 3.01
C MET A 110 -9.19 17.35 3.01
N ASN A 111 -9.85 17.12 1.86
CA ASN A 111 -11.29 17.33 1.66
C ASN A 111 -11.92 16.20 0.82
N ALA A 112 -11.49 14.96 1.09
CA ALA A 112 -11.79 13.78 0.28
C ALA A 112 -13.27 13.59 -0.06
N LEU A 113 -14.19 13.88 0.87
CA LEU A 113 -15.63 13.77 0.64
C LEU A 113 -16.13 14.66 -0.51
N GLU A 114 -15.74 15.93 -0.49
CA GLU A 114 -16.19 16.88 -1.51
C GLU A 114 -15.41 16.70 -2.81
N ASP A 115 -14.13 16.33 -2.73
CA ASP A 115 -13.34 16.02 -3.93
C ASP A 115 -13.90 14.79 -4.68
N ALA A 116 -14.43 13.79 -3.96
CA ALA A 116 -15.11 12.64 -4.57
C ALA A 116 -16.41 13.04 -5.31
N LYS A 117 -17.21 13.92 -4.70
CA LYS A 117 -18.42 14.46 -5.36
C LYS A 117 -18.06 15.32 -6.56
N GLU A 118 -17.04 16.18 -6.44
CA GLU A 118 -16.57 17.04 -7.53
C GLU A 118 -16.07 16.21 -8.72
N LEU A 119 -15.28 15.16 -8.47
CA LEU A 119 -14.80 14.27 -9.53
C LEU A 119 -15.96 13.55 -10.22
N ALA A 120 -16.93 13.04 -9.47
CA ALA A 120 -18.15 12.45 -10.05
C ALA A 120 -18.93 13.46 -10.91
N ASP A 121 -19.09 14.70 -10.44
CA ASP A 121 -19.76 15.77 -11.19
C ASP A 121 -19.01 16.11 -12.48
N ILE A 122 -17.67 16.08 -12.47
CA ILE A 122 -16.85 16.31 -13.67
C ILE A 122 -17.09 15.20 -14.69
N TYR A 123 -17.08 13.92 -14.29
CA TYR A 123 -17.39 12.83 -15.22
C TYR A 123 -18.80 12.97 -15.80
N TYR A 124 -19.79 13.25 -14.97
CA TYR A 124 -21.15 13.44 -15.46
C TYR A 124 -21.25 14.58 -16.48
N LYS A 125 -20.60 15.72 -16.22
CA LYS A 125 -20.54 16.86 -17.16
C LYS A 125 -19.81 16.53 -18.48
N ASN A 126 -18.91 15.55 -18.49
CA ASN A 126 -18.25 15.07 -19.70
C ASN A 126 -19.08 14.02 -20.47
N GLY A 127 -20.32 13.75 -20.06
CA GLY A 127 -21.26 12.90 -20.78
C GLY A 127 -21.32 11.45 -20.30
N TYR A 128 -20.63 11.10 -19.21
CA TYR A 128 -20.75 9.79 -18.58
C TYR A 128 -22.02 9.72 -17.72
N ILE A 129 -22.85 8.71 -17.94
CA ILE A 129 -24.16 8.59 -17.28
C ILE A 129 -24.02 7.82 -15.96
N ASP A 130 -23.38 6.65 -16.02
CA ASP A 130 -23.22 5.75 -14.87
C ASP A 130 -22.02 6.17 -14.02
N VAL A 131 -22.21 7.24 -13.23
CA VAL A 131 -21.19 7.79 -12.33
C VAL A 131 -21.65 7.68 -10.88
N GLU A 132 -20.84 7.06 -10.03
CA GLU A 132 -21.11 6.90 -8.60
C GLU A 132 -19.87 7.25 -7.77
N ALA A 133 -20.01 8.16 -6.80
CA ALA A 133 -19.07 8.30 -5.70
C ALA A 133 -19.69 7.69 -4.43
N LYS A 134 -18.99 6.74 -3.80
CA LYS A 134 -19.48 6.08 -2.58
C LYS A 134 -18.41 5.90 -1.51
N ALA A 135 -18.84 5.75 -0.26
CA ALA A 135 -17.93 5.47 0.84
C ALA A 135 -17.25 4.09 0.67
N GLY A 136 -15.95 4.06 0.89
CA GLY A 136 -15.13 2.85 0.92
C GLY A 136 -15.35 2.04 2.20
N VAL A 137 -14.58 0.96 2.37
CA VAL A 137 -14.66 0.11 3.56
C VAL A 137 -14.26 0.89 4.81
N HIS A 138 -13.20 1.68 4.74
CA HIS A 138 -12.73 2.54 5.82
C HIS A 138 -13.37 3.92 5.75
N ARG A 139 -13.72 4.49 6.92
CA ARG A 139 -14.29 5.83 7.04
C ARG A 139 -13.37 6.86 6.38
N GLY A 140 -13.93 7.79 5.63
CA GLY A 140 -13.16 8.87 5.00
C GLY A 140 -12.34 8.45 3.77
N THR A 141 -12.44 7.20 3.33
CA THR A 141 -12.05 6.80 1.98
C THR A 141 -13.29 6.73 1.10
N PHE A 142 -13.20 7.26 -0.12
CA PHE A 142 -14.28 7.29 -1.10
C PHE A 142 -13.83 6.68 -2.40
N LYS A 143 -14.72 5.95 -3.07
CA LYS A 143 -14.47 5.31 -4.36
C LYS A 143 -15.32 5.98 -5.43
N VAL A 144 -14.71 6.35 -6.55
CA VAL A 144 -15.42 6.90 -7.72
C VAL A 144 -15.43 5.85 -8.83
N PHE A 145 -16.63 5.51 -9.28
CA PHE A 145 -16.89 4.59 -10.38
C PHE A 145 -17.46 5.35 -11.57
N VAL A 146 -17.00 4.99 -12.77
CA VAL A 146 -17.54 5.48 -14.04
C VAL A 146 -17.76 4.29 -14.96
N ASN A 147 -18.99 4.12 -15.46
CA ASN A 147 -19.38 2.95 -16.26
C ASN A 147 -18.99 1.64 -15.57
N TYR A 148 -19.16 1.58 -14.24
CA TYR A 148 -18.79 0.47 -13.36
C TYR A 148 -17.28 0.17 -13.25
N ILE A 149 -16.42 0.97 -13.87
CA ILE A 149 -14.97 0.89 -13.73
C ILE A 149 -14.56 1.68 -12.48
N PRO A 150 -13.79 1.09 -11.53
CA PRO A 150 -13.22 1.83 -10.42
C PRO A 150 -12.10 2.73 -10.94
N ILE A 151 -12.29 4.05 -10.84
CA ILE A 151 -11.35 5.04 -11.37
C ILE A 151 -10.41 5.59 -10.30
N ALA A 152 -10.93 5.81 -9.09
CA ALA A 152 -10.17 6.45 -8.03
C ALA A 152 -10.63 6.07 -6.63
N ASP A 153 -9.65 5.96 -5.74
CA ASP A 153 -9.77 5.89 -4.30
C ASP A 153 -9.23 7.19 -3.67
N ILE A 154 -10.10 7.92 -2.99
CA ILE A 154 -9.83 9.24 -2.43
C ILE A 154 -9.89 9.14 -0.91
N THR A 155 -8.74 9.21 -0.25
CA THR A 155 -8.64 9.02 1.20
C THR A 155 -8.38 10.34 1.92
N PHE A 156 -9.19 10.61 2.94
CA PHE A 156 -9.00 11.75 3.82
C PHE A 156 -7.67 11.64 4.58
N LEU A 157 -6.90 12.72 4.60
CA LEU A 157 -5.68 12.80 5.41
C LEU A 157 -5.68 14.11 6.21
N ASN A 158 -5.31 14.00 7.50
CA ASN A 158 -5.19 15.15 8.39
C ASN A 158 -4.28 16.23 7.78
N SER A 159 -4.68 17.50 7.90
CA SER A 159 -4.01 18.61 7.23
C SER A 159 -2.54 18.81 7.64
N GLY A 160 -2.19 18.53 8.89
CA GLY A 160 -0.82 18.62 9.38
C GLY A 160 0.09 17.56 8.74
N VAL A 161 -0.42 16.34 8.62
CA VAL A 161 0.30 15.24 7.95
C VAL A 161 0.36 15.49 6.45
N TYR A 162 -0.77 15.83 5.83
CA TYR A 162 -0.85 16.13 4.39
C TYR A 162 0.19 17.17 3.98
N LYS A 163 0.25 18.30 4.70
CA LYS A 163 1.25 19.36 4.44
C LYS A 163 2.68 18.88 4.62
N SER A 164 2.93 17.97 5.55
CA SER A 164 4.27 17.40 5.78
C SER A 164 4.70 16.47 4.64
N ILE A 165 3.79 15.61 4.17
CA ILE A 165 4.00 14.74 3.00
C ILE A 165 4.20 15.59 1.74
N MET A 166 3.35 16.60 1.54
CA MET A 166 3.36 17.47 0.36
C MET A 166 4.73 18.15 0.14
N LYS A 167 5.42 18.53 1.22
CA LYS A 167 6.75 19.17 1.16
C LYS A 167 7.84 18.27 0.57
N GLU A 168 7.68 16.96 0.70
CA GLU A 168 8.66 15.97 0.28
C GLU A 168 8.18 15.15 -0.94
N ALA A 169 6.99 15.46 -1.46
CA ALA A 169 6.37 14.74 -2.57
C ALA A 169 7.23 14.81 -3.84
N ILE A 170 7.27 13.70 -4.58
CA ILE A 170 7.94 13.64 -5.88
C ILE A 170 6.93 14.05 -6.95
N ILE A 171 7.28 15.05 -7.76
CA ILE A 171 6.41 15.53 -8.85
C ILE A 171 6.86 14.92 -10.17
N ILE A 172 5.96 14.21 -10.86
CA ILE A 172 6.20 13.67 -12.20
C ILE A 172 4.98 14.03 -13.05
N ALA A 173 5.22 14.72 -14.17
CA ALA A 173 4.16 15.22 -15.06
C ALA A 173 3.06 16.04 -14.34
N GLY A 174 3.43 16.78 -13.29
CA GLY A 174 2.50 17.61 -12.51
C GLY A 174 1.74 16.86 -11.40
N ILE A 175 1.76 15.53 -11.38
CA ILE A 175 1.16 14.71 -10.33
C ILE A 175 2.11 14.63 -9.14
N HIS A 176 1.59 14.81 -7.92
CA HIS A 176 2.35 14.66 -6.70
C HIS A 176 2.25 13.22 -6.21
N TYR A 177 3.39 12.57 -6.01
CA TYR A 177 3.48 11.22 -5.45
C TYR A 177 4.05 11.29 -4.04
N ALA A 178 3.48 10.48 -3.14
CA ALA A 178 3.95 10.38 -1.76
C ALA A 178 5.45 10.06 -1.71
N PRO A 179 6.21 10.66 -0.77
CA PRO A 179 7.64 10.48 -0.66
C PRO A 179 8.01 9.02 -0.36
N PRO A 180 9.20 8.55 -0.79
CA PRO A 180 9.64 7.17 -0.58
C PRO A 180 9.58 6.70 0.88
N ASN A 181 9.91 7.56 1.84
CA ASN A 181 9.86 7.21 3.27
C ASN A 181 8.42 6.97 3.77
N PHE A 182 7.43 7.69 3.24
CA PHE A 182 6.02 7.47 3.55
C PHE A 182 5.50 6.19 2.91
N LEU A 183 5.86 5.93 1.64
CA LEU A 183 5.52 4.68 0.96
C LEU A 183 6.16 3.47 1.67
N ARG A 184 7.40 3.61 2.13
CA ARG A 184 8.10 2.62 2.94
C ARG A 184 7.39 2.36 4.26
N MET A 185 6.96 3.41 4.96
CA MET A 185 6.17 3.30 6.19
C MET A 185 4.92 2.44 5.97
N ALA A 186 4.14 2.75 4.92
CA ALA A 186 2.93 1.99 4.62
C ALA A 186 3.20 0.51 4.32
N MET A 187 4.31 0.20 3.65
CA MET A 187 4.69 -1.19 3.38
C MET A 187 5.16 -1.94 4.64
N TYR A 188 5.92 -1.29 5.52
CA TYR A 188 6.28 -1.88 6.81
C TYR A 188 5.08 -2.08 7.72
N LEU A 189 4.10 -1.17 7.66
CA LEU A 189 2.83 -1.33 8.37
C LEU A 189 2.15 -2.63 7.96
N GLU A 190 2.04 -2.91 6.67
CA GLU A 190 1.49 -4.18 6.17
C GLU A 190 2.28 -5.39 6.67
N LEU A 191 3.61 -5.38 6.52
CA LEU A 191 4.48 -6.51 6.91
C LEU A 191 4.55 -6.73 8.43
N SER A 192 4.26 -5.70 9.22
CA SER A 192 4.29 -5.78 10.68
C SER A 192 3.01 -6.34 11.30
N ARG A 193 1.95 -6.62 10.51
CA ARG A 193 0.62 -7.03 11.01
C ARG A 193 0.30 -8.49 10.66
N PRO A 194 0.73 -9.47 11.47
CA PRO A 194 0.53 -10.89 11.16
C PRO A 194 -0.93 -11.34 11.21
N LEU A 195 -1.82 -10.59 11.88
CA LEU A 195 -3.26 -10.84 11.85
C LEU A 195 -3.99 -10.01 10.79
N GLY A 196 -3.27 -9.16 10.03
CA GLY A 196 -3.80 -8.40 8.91
C GLY A 196 -3.95 -9.26 7.65
N ASP A 197 -4.00 -8.62 6.48
CA ASP A 197 -4.08 -9.34 5.20
C ASP A 197 -2.69 -9.83 4.74
N VAL A 198 -2.29 -10.99 5.27
CA VAL A 198 -1.01 -11.63 4.97
C VAL A 198 -0.90 -12.11 3.52
N SER A 199 -2.02 -12.25 2.78
CA SER A 199 -1.99 -12.62 1.35
C SER A 199 -1.25 -11.58 0.50
N ARG A 200 -1.14 -10.34 1.01
CA ARG A 200 -0.46 -9.22 0.33
C ARG A 200 1.04 -9.17 0.59
N TRP A 201 1.55 -9.89 1.59
CA TRP A 201 2.92 -9.73 2.08
C TRP A 201 3.97 -9.95 1.00
N GLU A 202 3.82 -10.97 0.16
CA GLU A 202 4.77 -11.23 -0.93
C GLU A 202 4.85 -10.05 -1.90
N LYS A 203 3.68 -9.55 -2.33
CA LYS A 203 3.57 -8.39 -3.24
C LYS A 203 4.13 -7.12 -2.60
N VAL A 204 3.83 -6.89 -1.32
CA VAL A 204 4.35 -5.75 -0.55
C VAL A 204 5.87 -5.82 -0.43
N PHE A 205 6.43 -6.98 -0.08
CA PHE A 205 7.86 -7.17 0.10
C PHE A 205 8.65 -6.98 -1.21
N LYS A 206 8.13 -7.49 -2.35
CA LYS A 206 8.74 -7.27 -3.68
C LYS A 206 8.80 -5.78 -4.01
N ARG A 207 7.73 -5.03 -3.75
CA ARG A 207 7.66 -3.57 -3.97
C ARG A 207 8.58 -2.80 -3.04
N LEU A 208 8.63 -3.18 -1.76
CA LEU A 208 9.53 -2.60 -0.78
C LEU A 208 10.99 -2.79 -1.19
N SER A 209 11.35 -3.98 -1.67
CA SER A 209 12.69 -4.28 -2.18
C SER A 209 13.08 -3.41 -3.36
N LEU A 210 12.17 -3.23 -4.34
CA LEU A 210 12.37 -2.31 -5.47
C LEU A 210 12.52 -0.86 -5.00
N LEU A 211 11.62 -0.40 -4.12
CA LEU A 211 11.67 0.94 -3.57
C LEU A 211 13.01 1.19 -2.84
N ASN A 212 13.45 0.27 -2.00
CA ASN A 212 14.71 0.38 -1.26
C ASN A 212 15.94 0.38 -2.18
N LYS A 213 15.89 -0.35 -3.30
CA LYS A 213 16.96 -0.36 -4.30
C LYS A 213 17.12 1.00 -5.00
N HIS A 214 16.02 1.63 -5.40
CA HIS A 214 16.05 2.88 -6.17
C HIS A 214 16.00 4.15 -5.29
N TYR A 215 15.41 4.04 -4.12
CA TYR A 215 15.27 5.10 -3.12
C TYR A 215 15.77 4.61 -1.77
N PRO A 216 17.09 4.35 -1.63
CA PRO A 216 17.65 3.90 -0.35
C PRO A 216 17.37 4.94 0.74
N LEU A 217 17.29 4.48 1.99
CA LEU A 217 17.05 5.36 3.12
C LEU A 217 18.28 6.26 3.31
N LYS A 218 18.09 7.58 3.09
CA LYS A 218 19.15 8.59 3.19
C LYS A 218 19.03 9.39 4.48
N THR A 219 20.17 9.73 5.06
CA THR A 219 20.30 10.66 6.18
C THR A 219 21.03 11.90 5.69
N THR A 220 20.55 13.09 6.07
CA THR A 220 21.18 14.38 5.68
C THR A 220 22.40 14.70 6.53
N LYS A 221 22.48 14.13 7.73
CA LYS A 221 23.58 14.33 8.68
C LYS A 221 24.32 13.02 8.93
N ASN A 222 25.56 13.17 9.40
CA ASN A 222 26.31 12.06 9.96
C ASN A 222 25.61 11.58 11.23
N CYS A 223 25.11 10.34 11.22
CA CYS A 223 24.44 9.76 12.37
C CYS A 223 25.34 9.73 13.60
N SER A 224 26.66 9.56 13.45
CA SER A 224 27.61 9.60 14.56
C SER A 224 27.65 10.95 15.30
N ALA A 225 27.15 12.03 14.69
CA ALA A 225 27.09 13.37 15.28
C ALA A 225 25.73 13.71 15.93
N ILE A 226 24.74 12.82 15.82
CA ILE A 226 23.41 13.03 16.40
C ILE A 226 23.39 12.55 17.83
N ASP A 227 22.80 13.35 18.70
CA ASP A 227 22.61 12.98 20.09
C ASP A 227 21.35 12.08 20.25
N PHE A 228 21.55 10.77 20.47
CA PHE A 228 20.46 9.79 20.57
C PHE A 228 19.87 9.60 21.98
N GLY A 229 20.43 10.28 22.99
CA GLY A 229 19.94 10.24 24.37
C GLY A 229 20.27 11.52 25.13
N LYS A 230 20.01 11.56 26.43
CA LYS A 230 20.48 12.68 27.27
C LYS A 230 22.01 12.71 27.27
N LYS A 231 22.62 13.90 27.32
CA LYS A 231 23.99 13.99 27.87
C LYS A 231 23.88 13.51 29.31
N ILE A 232 24.31 12.27 29.55
CA ILE A 232 24.53 11.78 30.90
C ILE A 232 25.60 12.70 31.45
N ASP A 233 25.25 13.54 32.42
CA ASP A 233 26.27 14.04 33.33
C ASP A 233 26.95 12.80 33.89
N LYS A 234 28.26 12.66 33.66
CA LYS A 234 29.07 11.46 33.93
C LYS A 234 29.02 10.96 35.39
N ASN A 235 28.20 11.56 36.24
CA ASN A 235 28.12 11.37 37.69
C ASN A 235 26.73 11.02 38.27
N SER A 236 25.65 10.75 37.51
CA SER A 236 24.34 10.44 38.15
C SER A 236 23.94 8.96 38.09
N SER A 237 24.36 8.19 39.12
CA SER A 237 23.82 6.86 39.45
C SER A 237 22.28 6.84 39.49
N GLU A 238 21.69 8.00 39.77
CA GLU A 238 20.25 8.21 39.84
C GLU A 238 19.53 8.08 38.50
N SER A 239 20.14 8.54 37.39
CA SER A 239 19.54 8.40 36.06
C SER A 239 19.54 6.95 35.59
N GLU A 240 20.53 6.15 36.00
CA GLU A 240 20.57 4.71 35.74
C GLU A 240 19.54 3.96 36.58
N LYS A 241 19.40 4.35 37.85
CA LYS A 241 18.43 3.77 38.77
C LYS A 241 17.00 3.97 38.28
N ILE A 242 16.60 5.21 37.96
CA ILE A 242 15.25 5.50 37.48
C ILE A 242 14.92 4.77 36.19
N HIS A 243 15.88 4.69 35.25
CA HIS A 243 15.69 3.97 34.00
C HIS A 243 15.58 2.46 34.23
N THR A 244 16.31 1.91 35.20
CA THR A 244 16.21 0.49 35.58
C THR A 244 14.84 0.17 36.18
N ILE A 245 14.36 1.01 37.10
CA ILE A 245 13.01 0.87 37.70
C ILE A 245 11.94 0.92 36.61
N ALA A 246 12.03 1.89 35.69
CA ALA A 246 11.08 2.02 34.60
C ALA A 246 11.10 0.81 33.67
N LYS A 247 12.30 0.36 33.25
CA LYS A 247 12.49 -0.84 32.42
C LYS A 247 11.87 -2.07 33.08
N ASP A 248 12.14 -2.30 34.36
CA ASP A 248 11.65 -3.48 35.07
C ASP A 248 10.13 -3.42 35.24
N SER A 249 9.58 -2.25 35.58
CA SER A 249 8.13 -2.01 35.63
C SER A 249 7.47 -2.31 34.28
N PHE A 250 8.06 -1.89 33.18
CA PHE A 250 7.53 -2.17 31.84
C PHE A 250 7.62 -3.64 31.45
N ILE A 251 8.73 -4.32 31.77
CA ILE A 251 8.87 -5.76 31.55
C ILE A 251 7.79 -6.53 32.32
N ASP A 252 7.58 -6.18 33.59
CA ASP A 252 6.61 -6.85 34.47
C ASP A 252 5.15 -6.62 34.01
N GLN A 253 4.89 -5.50 33.32
CA GLN A 253 3.61 -5.21 32.67
C GLN A 253 3.43 -5.90 31.31
N GLY A 254 4.46 -6.56 30.77
CA GLY A 254 4.38 -7.30 29.52
C GLY A 254 4.14 -6.44 28.27
N VAL A 255 4.59 -5.19 28.29
CA VAL A 255 4.53 -4.25 27.15
C VAL A 255 5.54 -4.61 26.06
N VAL A 256 5.42 -4.00 24.88
CA VAL A 256 6.37 -4.18 23.76
C VAL A 256 7.27 -2.95 23.61
N PHE A 257 8.59 -3.17 23.66
CA PHE A 257 9.57 -2.11 23.42
C PHE A 257 9.82 -1.92 21.91
N PHE A 258 9.70 -0.69 21.41
CA PHE A 258 10.03 -0.35 20.03
C PHE A 258 10.96 0.86 19.89
N GLY A 259 11.17 1.59 20.99
CA GLY A 259 12.01 2.79 21.08
C GLY A 259 13.50 2.53 21.25
N GLY A 260 14.18 3.47 21.89
CA GLY A 260 15.64 3.42 22.05
C GLY A 260 16.15 2.17 22.77
N TYR A 261 15.43 1.63 23.77
CA TYR A 261 15.80 0.36 24.41
C TYR A 261 15.82 -0.81 23.42
N ALA A 262 14.81 -0.91 22.55
CA ALA A 262 14.76 -1.91 21.49
C ALA A 262 15.96 -1.75 20.54
N ALA A 263 16.26 -0.51 20.14
CA ALA A 263 17.39 -0.25 19.25
C ALA A 263 18.74 -0.59 19.89
N THR A 264 18.93 -0.36 21.20
CA THR A 264 20.12 -0.83 21.93
C THR A 264 20.25 -2.35 21.86
N LEU A 265 19.15 -3.09 21.93
CA LEU A 265 19.18 -4.55 21.78
C LEU A 265 19.57 -4.98 20.37
N TYR A 266 19.04 -4.31 19.34
CA TYR A 266 19.42 -4.55 17.94
C TYR A 266 20.86 -4.15 17.63
N SER A 267 21.41 -3.14 18.32
CA SER A 267 22.78 -2.67 18.08
C SER A 267 23.87 -3.73 18.30
N LYS A 268 23.57 -4.79 19.06
CA LYS A 268 24.47 -5.94 19.27
C LYS A 268 24.81 -6.70 17.98
N TYR A 269 24.05 -6.46 16.91
CA TYR A 269 24.28 -7.04 15.59
C TYR A 269 25.10 -6.13 14.67
N LEU A 270 25.68 -5.06 15.21
CA LEU A 270 26.57 -4.15 14.51
C LEU A 270 28.00 -4.26 15.04
N PRO A 271 29.01 -3.93 14.21
CA PRO A 271 30.38 -3.83 14.66
C PRO A 271 30.57 -2.66 15.66
N ASP A 272 31.49 -2.80 16.62
CA ASP A 272 31.65 -1.88 17.76
C ASP A 272 31.88 -0.40 17.38
N ASN A 273 32.52 -0.15 16.23
CA ASN A 273 32.77 1.20 15.71
C ASN A 273 31.48 1.93 15.29
N GLU A 274 30.41 1.19 14.97
CA GLU A 274 29.09 1.71 14.59
C GLU A 274 28.16 1.90 15.81
N VAL A 275 28.52 1.38 17.01
CA VAL A 275 27.65 1.35 18.20
C VAL A 275 27.84 2.56 19.13
N ASN A 276 28.93 3.32 18.97
CA ASN A 276 29.35 4.35 19.94
C ASN A 276 28.30 5.46 20.23
N PHE A 277 27.38 5.74 19.30
CA PHE A 277 26.34 6.76 19.49
C PHE A 277 25.11 6.26 20.28
N LEU A 278 24.97 4.95 20.47
CA LEU A 278 23.86 4.31 21.20
C LEU A 278 24.16 4.10 22.69
N LYS A 279 25.33 4.55 23.15
CA LYS A 279 25.82 4.41 24.54
C LYS A 279 25.12 5.31 25.57
N LYS A 280 24.00 5.95 25.20
CA LYS A 280 23.23 6.82 26.09
C LYS A 280 21.96 6.11 26.54
N ILE A 281 21.49 6.42 27.74
CA ILE A 281 20.22 5.95 28.28
C ILE A 281 19.10 6.59 27.45
N PRO A 282 18.36 5.82 26.63
CA PRO A 282 17.30 6.39 25.83
C PRO A 282 16.01 6.51 26.63
N ASN A 283 15.13 7.43 26.23
CA ASN A 283 13.73 7.38 26.65
C ASN A 283 13.09 6.09 26.13
N PHE A 284 12.08 5.59 26.85
CA PHE A 284 11.33 4.43 26.41
C PHE A 284 10.23 4.83 25.43
N ASP A 285 10.20 4.18 24.26
CA ASP A 285 8.98 4.15 23.43
C ASP A 285 8.45 2.72 23.46
N ILE A 286 7.22 2.57 23.96
CA ILE A 286 6.60 1.27 24.20
C ILE A 286 5.16 1.22 23.69
N LEU A 287 4.68 0.02 23.37
CA LEU A 287 3.27 -0.25 23.06
C LEU A 287 2.56 -0.84 24.27
N SER A 288 1.42 -0.26 24.63
CA SER A 288 0.49 -0.78 25.63
C SER A 288 -0.95 -0.67 25.12
N GLU A 289 -1.77 -1.71 25.26
CA GLU A 289 -3.21 -1.64 24.94
C GLU A 289 -3.97 -0.69 25.89
N GLU A 290 -3.45 -0.49 27.10
CA GLU A 290 -3.97 0.43 28.12
C GLU A 290 -2.87 1.46 28.51
N PRO A 291 -2.61 2.50 27.70
CA PRO A 291 -1.55 3.48 27.98
C PRO A 291 -1.67 4.16 29.33
N ASP A 292 -2.89 4.59 29.71
CA ASP A 292 -3.16 5.33 30.95
C ASP A 292 -2.87 4.49 32.20
N LYS A 293 -3.32 3.23 32.17
CA LYS A 293 -3.07 2.26 33.24
C LYS A 293 -1.58 1.95 33.34
N CYS A 294 -0.91 1.75 32.20
CA CYS A 294 0.52 1.49 32.17
C CYS A 294 1.34 2.66 32.74
N ALA A 295 0.98 3.89 32.36
CA ALA A 295 1.57 5.11 32.90
C ALA A 295 1.32 5.27 34.40
N THR A 296 0.12 4.92 34.86
CA THR A 296 -0.28 4.98 36.28
C THR A 296 0.54 4.01 37.13
N ILE A 297 0.69 2.75 36.69
CA ILE A 297 1.51 1.74 37.38
C ILE A 297 2.97 2.21 37.49
N LEU A 298 3.54 2.78 36.41
CA LEU A 298 4.89 3.33 36.46
C LEU A 298 4.98 4.48 37.46
N LYS A 299 4.02 5.43 37.44
CA LYS A 299 3.99 6.55 38.38
C LYS A 299 3.93 6.09 39.83
N GLU A 300 3.10 5.10 40.15
CA GLU A 300 3.02 4.52 41.49
C GLU A 300 4.33 3.86 41.91
N THR A 301 4.96 3.11 40.99
CA THR A 301 6.25 2.46 41.22
C THR A 301 7.35 3.49 41.51
N LEU A 302 7.44 4.54 40.70
CA LEU A 302 8.41 5.62 40.91
C LEU A 302 8.14 6.39 42.20
N THR A 303 6.88 6.61 42.56
CA THR A 303 6.50 7.29 43.82
C THR A 303 6.94 6.47 45.03
N ARG A 304 6.80 5.14 44.98
CA ARG A 304 7.26 4.22 46.03
C ARG A 304 8.79 4.26 46.20
N GLU A 305 9.50 4.49 45.11
CA GLU A 305 10.96 4.68 45.08
C GLU A 305 11.39 6.11 45.43
N ASN A 306 10.48 6.95 45.95
CA ASN A 306 10.69 8.33 46.39
C ASN A 306 10.99 9.35 45.27
N TYR A 307 10.69 9.05 44.01
CA TYR A 307 10.72 10.05 42.94
C TYR A 307 9.54 11.01 43.05
N LYS A 308 9.81 12.30 42.84
CA LYS A 308 8.82 13.39 42.88
C LYS A 308 8.64 14.02 41.50
N ASN A 309 7.64 14.90 41.37
CA ASN A 309 7.36 15.67 40.14
C ASN A 309 7.11 14.81 38.89
N ILE A 310 6.38 13.70 39.07
CA ILE A 310 5.99 12.82 37.97
C ILE A 310 4.69 13.34 37.36
N LYS A 311 4.69 13.64 36.06
CA LYS A 311 3.49 14.06 35.32
C LYS A 311 3.17 13.07 34.21
N LEU A 312 1.88 12.79 34.05
CA LEU A 312 1.33 12.03 32.93
C LEU A 312 0.67 13.05 32.00
N ILE A 313 1.08 13.07 30.73
CA ILE A 313 0.58 14.00 29.72
C ILE A 313 -0.06 13.17 28.61
N GLU A 314 -1.37 13.29 28.44
CA GLU A 314 -2.10 12.62 27.38
C GLU A 314 -1.96 13.38 26.05
N HIS A 315 -1.69 12.64 24.98
CA HIS A 315 -1.62 13.14 23.62
C HIS A 315 -2.66 12.42 22.76
N PRO A 316 -3.63 13.14 22.15
CA PRO A 316 -4.65 12.51 21.30
C PRO A 316 -4.04 11.96 20.00
N GLU A 317 -4.76 11.04 19.36
CA GLU A 317 -4.38 10.53 18.06
C GLU A 317 -4.35 11.61 16.97
N ILE A 318 -3.45 11.46 16.00
CA ILE A 318 -3.32 12.36 14.85
C ILE A 318 -3.58 11.55 13.58
N GLY A 319 -4.81 11.66 13.07
CA GLY A 319 -5.26 10.87 11.93
C GLY A 319 -5.16 9.37 12.21
N GLU A 320 -4.93 8.57 11.17
CA GLU A 320 -4.77 7.11 11.29
C GLU A 320 -3.31 6.69 11.56
N ILE A 321 -2.41 7.66 11.66
CA ILE A 321 -0.95 7.41 11.59
C ILE A 321 -0.36 7.36 12.99
N ILE A 322 -0.81 8.25 13.88
CA ILE A 322 -0.26 8.41 15.23
C ILE A 322 -1.33 8.06 16.24
N PRO A 323 -1.14 6.99 17.01
CA PRO A 323 -2.11 6.64 18.04
C PRO A 323 -2.09 7.62 19.19
N MET A 324 -3.18 7.62 19.94
CA MET A 324 -3.21 8.15 21.29
C MET A 324 -2.06 7.56 22.11
N HIS A 325 -1.40 8.40 22.89
CA HIS A 325 -0.29 8.01 23.73
C HIS A 325 -0.18 8.86 24.98
N VAL A 326 0.45 8.30 26.00
CA VAL A 326 0.75 8.98 27.27
C VAL A 326 2.25 9.21 27.36
N GLU A 327 2.62 10.45 27.65
CA GLU A 327 3.98 10.83 27.98
C GLU A 327 4.16 10.84 29.51
N VAL A 328 5.19 10.14 29.99
CA VAL A 328 5.58 10.14 31.40
C VAL A 328 6.82 11.02 31.56
N THR A 329 6.70 12.09 32.32
CA THR A 329 7.80 13.01 32.62
C THR A 329 8.16 12.97 34.11
N VAL A 330 9.45 13.13 34.41
CA VAL A 330 9.98 13.24 35.78
C VAL A 330 10.89 14.47 35.81
N ASN A 331 10.62 15.41 36.71
CA ASN A 331 11.33 16.70 36.78
C ASN A 331 11.35 17.47 35.44
N SER A 332 10.24 17.41 34.69
CA SER A 332 10.09 18.02 33.35
C SER A 332 10.95 17.39 32.24
N GLU A 333 11.63 16.28 32.52
CA GLU A 333 12.28 15.49 31.49
C GLU A 333 11.45 14.26 31.16
N THR A 334 11.30 13.98 29.87
CA THR A 334 10.57 12.79 29.44
C THR A 334 11.35 11.52 29.77
N LEU A 335 10.64 10.54 30.32
CA LEU A 335 11.13 9.19 30.63
C LEU A 335 10.59 8.16 29.64
N ALA A 336 9.29 8.24 29.30
CA ALA A 336 8.64 7.27 28.43
C ALA A 336 7.50 7.88 27.62
N TYR A 337 7.29 7.32 26.43
CA TYR A 337 6.08 7.47 25.63
C TYR A 337 5.42 6.09 25.49
N ILE A 338 4.15 6.03 25.87
CA ILE A 338 3.36 4.81 25.93
C ILE A 338 2.26 4.92 24.89
N TYR A 339 2.44 4.24 23.77
CA TYR A 339 1.56 4.33 22.62
C TYR A 339 0.51 3.21 22.63
N LYS A 340 -0.73 3.57 22.30
CA LYS A 340 -1.76 2.57 22.00
C LYS A 340 -1.47 1.92 20.65
N PRO A 341 -1.43 0.59 20.51
CA PRO A 341 -1.26 -0.03 19.21
C PRO A 341 -2.47 0.26 18.29
N ILE A 342 -2.21 0.66 17.04
CA ILE A 342 -3.25 0.88 16.01
C ILE A 342 -3.72 -0.42 15.33
N ALA A 343 -2.95 -1.49 15.50
CA ALA A 343 -3.16 -2.82 14.93
C ALA A 343 -2.45 -3.87 15.79
N CYS A 344 -2.59 -5.16 15.45
CA CYS A 344 -1.75 -6.19 16.07
C CYS A 344 -0.36 -6.16 15.43
N HIS A 345 0.61 -5.53 16.11
CA HIS A 345 1.97 -5.38 15.60
C HIS A 345 2.90 -6.48 16.07
N SER A 346 3.68 -7.02 15.14
CA SER A 346 4.61 -8.13 15.39
C SER A 346 5.72 -7.75 16.37
N TYR A 347 6.08 -8.70 17.23
CA TYR A 347 7.21 -8.61 18.13
C TYR A 347 7.94 -9.95 18.24
N ASN A 348 9.13 -9.91 18.82
CA ASN A 348 9.95 -11.05 19.19
C ASN A 348 10.12 -11.09 20.70
N LYS A 349 10.23 -12.29 21.25
CA LYS A 349 10.51 -12.53 22.67
C LYS A 349 11.98 -12.85 22.84
N ILE A 350 12.61 -12.24 23.84
CA ILE A 350 13.97 -12.54 24.27
C ILE A 350 14.01 -12.70 25.79
N THR A 351 15.03 -13.39 26.30
CA THR A 351 15.26 -13.51 27.73
C THR A 351 16.36 -12.54 28.17
N VAL A 352 16.06 -11.67 29.12
CA VAL A 352 17.03 -10.76 29.75
C VAL A 352 16.92 -10.92 31.26
N ASN A 353 18.00 -11.31 31.94
CA ASN A 353 18.02 -11.57 33.39
C ASN A 353 16.88 -12.49 33.87
N ASN A 354 16.68 -13.61 33.17
CA ASN A 354 15.60 -14.59 33.41
C ASN A 354 14.16 -14.05 33.28
N LYS A 355 13.97 -12.82 32.78
CA LYS A 355 12.65 -12.27 32.43
C LYS A 355 12.43 -12.33 30.93
N GLU A 356 11.21 -12.64 30.52
CA GLU A 356 10.78 -12.53 29.12
C GLU A 356 10.56 -11.05 28.79
N VAL A 357 11.21 -10.58 27.72
CA VAL A 357 11.09 -9.20 27.23
C VAL A 357 10.55 -9.25 25.80
N LYS A 358 9.49 -8.49 25.54
CA LYS A 358 8.89 -8.35 24.21
C LYS A 358 9.49 -7.15 23.48
N VAL A 359 10.10 -7.39 22.34
CA VAL A 359 10.76 -6.36 21.54
C VAL A 359 10.14 -6.36 20.15
N ALA A 360 9.66 -5.20 19.70
CA ALA A 360 9.09 -5.03 18.38
C ALA A 360 10.06 -5.54 17.29
N THR A 361 9.51 -6.16 16.25
CA THR A 361 10.29 -6.51 15.06
C THR A 361 10.82 -5.24 14.39
N ILE A 362 11.86 -5.36 13.56
CA ILE A 362 12.37 -4.23 12.78
C ILE A 362 11.26 -3.62 11.92
N ASP A 363 10.39 -4.45 11.32
CA ASP A 363 9.25 -4.01 10.52
C ASP A 363 8.27 -3.13 11.35
N THR A 364 7.97 -3.55 12.58
CA THR A 364 7.16 -2.75 13.51
C THR A 364 7.86 -1.44 13.88
N ILE A 365 9.14 -1.46 14.24
CA ILE A 365 9.86 -0.23 14.64
C ILE A 365 9.93 0.77 13.47
N LEU A 366 10.24 0.29 12.26
CA LEU A 366 10.30 1.13 11.05
C LEU A 366 8.95 1.74 10.70
N THR A 367 7.85 1.03 10.95
CA THR A 367 6.49 1.56 10.81
C THR A 367 6.32 2.83 11.64
N PHE A 368 6.62 2.77 12.94
CA PHE A 368 6.47 3.92 13.86
C PHE A 368 7.50 5.02 13.56
N TYR A 369 8.77 4.69 13.38
CA TYR A 369 9.79 5.74 13.16
C TYR A 369 9.57 6.51 11.87
N LEU A 370 9.18 5.83 10.79
CA LEU A 370 8.89 6.51 9.52
C LEU A 370 7.56 7.27 9.58
N SER A 371 6.58 6.82 10.37
CA SER A 371 5.32 7.56 10.55
C SER A 371 5.56 8.88 11.29
N PHE A 372 6.43 8.87 12.30
CA PHE A 372 6.80 10.03 13.11
C PHE A 372 7.50 11.14 12.32
N LEU A 373 8.11 10.84 11.17
CA LEU A 373 8.74 11.83 10.28
C LEU A 373 7.76 12.86 9.72
N TYR A 374 6.47 12.52 9.64
CA TYR A 374 5.45 13.33 8.98
C TYR A 374 4.58 14.12 9.96
N ILE A 375 4.98 14.16 11.23
CA ILE A 375 4.35 14.99 12.26
C ILE A 375 5.23 16.21 12.49
N ASN A 376 4.60 17.38 12.52
CA ASN A 376 5.28 18.62 12.90
C ASN A 376 5.22 18.84 14.41
N ASN A 377 5.90 17.99 15.19
CA ASN A 377 6.01 18.12 16.64
C ASN A 377 7.49 18.19 17.04
N LYS A 378 7.84 19.14 17.92
CA LYS A 378 9.20 19.33 18.45
C LYS A 378 9.76 18.09 19.12
N TYR A 379 8.90 17.20 19.63
CA TYR A 379 9.30 15.93 20.20
C TYR A 379 10.00 15.00 19.18
N TYR A 380 9.52 14.95 17.94
CA TYR A 380 10.03 14.04 16.92
C TYR A 380 11.19 14.68 16.16
N ASN A 381 12.41 14.42 16.63
CA ASN A 381 13.61 14.80 15.92
C ASN A 381 13.77 13.94 14.65
N LYS A 382 13.46 14.53 13.48
CA LYS A 382 13.54 13.84 12.18
C LYS A 382 14.90 13.22 11.89
N ASP A 383 15.99 13.92 12.21
CA ASP A 383 17.35 13.42 11.95
C ASP A 383 17.63 12.17 12.81
N ARG A 384 17.23 12.19 14.08
CA ARG A 384 17.33 11.04 14.99
C ARG A 384 16.52 9.86 14.44
N LEU A 385 15.25 10.07 14.11
CA LEU A 385 14.37 9.02 13.59
C LEU A 385 14.91 8.40 12.30
N LEU A 386 15.37 9.22 11.35
CA LEU A 386 15.97 8.74 10.11
C LEU A 386 17.25 7.93 10.36
N CYS A 387 18.10 8.36 11.28
CA CYS A 387 19.31 7.61 11.61
C CYS A 387 19.01 6.27 12.30
N MET A 388 18.03 6.25 13.20
CA MET A 388 17.59 4.98 13.82
C MET A 388 16.97 4.05 12.78
N ALA A 389 16.15 4.58 11.87
CA ALA A 389 15.57 3.79 10.79
C ALA A 389 16.66 3.26 9.84
N LYS A 390 17.68 4.06 9.51
CA LYS A 390 18.84 3.64 8.71
C LYS A 390 19.57 2.48 9.39
N LEU A 391 19.85 2.62 10.69
CA LEU A 391 20.53 1.60 11.47
C LEU A 391 19.80 0.26 11.44
N LEU A 392 18.50 0.29 11.73
CA LEU A 392 17.67 -0.91 11.73
C LEU A 392 17.58 -1.52 10.34
N PHE A 393 17.49 -0.69 9.30
CA PHE A 393 17.51 -1.14 7.92
C PHE A 393 18.82 -1.86 7.55
N GLU A 394 19.97 -1.36 8.00
CA GLU A 394 21.27 -2.00 7.78
C GLU A 394 21.38 -3.35 8.51
N ILE A 395 20.91 -3.41 9.76
CA ILE A 395 20.84 -4.65 10.54
C ILE A 395 19.95 -5.67 9.83
N GLU A 396 18.77 -5.26 9.39
CA GLU A 396 17.83 -6.10 8.64
C GLU A 396 18.49 -6.63 7.37
N ASN A 397 19.15 -5.77 6.58
CA ASN A 397 19.74 -6.15 5.31
C ASN A 397 20.91 -7.15 5.49
N ARG A 398 21.77 -6.94 6.51
CA ARG A 398 22.87 -7.86 6.85
C ARG A 398 22.36 -9.23 7.34
N ASN A 399 21.18 -9.28 7.97
CA ASN A 399 20.68 -10.46 8.68
C ASN A 399 19.37 -11.03 8.12
N ARG A 400 18.98 -10.65 6.89
CA ARG A 400 17.63 -10.90 6.33
C ARG A 400 17.16 -12.36 6.32
N LEU A 401 18.09 -13.33 6.33
CA LEU A 401 17.79 -14.77 6.33
C LEU A 401 17.99 -15.45 7.70
N SER A 402 18.32 -14.69 8.75
CA SER A 402 18.73 -15.27 10.03
C SER A 402 17.60 -15.98 10.78
N GLN A 403 16.36 -15.50 10.67
CA GLN A 403 15.12 -16.10 11.21
C GLN A 403 15.20 -16.64 12.65
N LYS A 404 15.93 -15.96 13.55
CA LYS A 404 16.16 -16.41 14.93
C LYS A 404 16.19 -15.25 15.92
N GLY A 405 15.72 -15.51 17.15
CA GLY A 405 15.74 -14.56 18.26
C GLY A 405 15.19 -13.20 17.86
N LEU A 406 15.92 -12.13 18.19
CA LEU A 406 15.52 -10.76 17.87
C LEU A 406 15.47 -10.46 16.36
N LEU A 407 16.23 -11.21 15.55
CA LEU A 407 16.31 -11.05 14.08
C LEU A 407 15.26 -11.86 13.33
N LYS A 408 14.33 -12.52 14.02
CA LYS A 408 13.21 -13.20 13.39
C LYS A 408 12.30 -12.16 12.74
N ARG A 409 12.01 -12.35 11.45
CA ARG A 409 11.07 -11.50 10.69
C ARG A 409 9.79 -12.27 10.43
N PHE A 410 8.73 -11.53 10.06
CA PHE A 410 7.42 -12.12 9.79
C PHE A 410 6.91 -12.94 11.00
N SER A 411 7.20 -12.44 12.22
CA SER A 411 6.75 -13.08 13.45
C SER A 411 5.22 -13.05 13.52
N LEU A 412 4.62 -14.18 13.88
CA LEU A 412 3.18 -14.29 14.11
C LEU A 412 2.76 -13.76 15.48
N ASP A 413 3.69 -13.72 16.43
CA ASP A 413 3.47 -13.10 17.73
C ASP A 413 3.26 -11.59 17.54
N CYS A 414 2.10 -11.09 17.95
CA CYS A 414 1.78 -9.67 17.85
C CYS A 414 1.04 -9.12 19.07
N TYR A 415 1.08 -7.81 19.22
CA TYR A 415 0.53 -7.07 20.35
C TYR A 415 -0.41 -5.97 19.86
N GLY A 416 -1.58 -5.84 20.48
CA GLY A 416 -2.68 -5.00 20.03
C GLY A 416 -3.81 -5.78 19.35
N LYS A 417 -4.90 -5.09 19.02
CA LYS A 417 -6.04 -5.66 18.30
C LYS A 417 -5.95 -5.32 16.81
N GLN A 418 -6.03 -6.34 15.96
CA GLN A 418 -6.27 -6.15 14.53
C GLN A 418 -7.78 -6.12 14.27
N LEU A 419 -8.29 -5.07 13.63
CA LEU A 419 -9.69 -5.01 13.23
C LEU A 419 -9.94 -6.00 12.08
N THR A 420 -10.95 -6.85 12.24
CA THR A 420 -11.43 -7.73 11.16
C THR A 420 -12.47 -7.03 10.28
N LEU A 421 -12.84 -7.65 9.16
CA LEU A 421 -13.95 -7.15 8.34
C LEU A 421 -15.28 -7.14 9.12
N GLU A 422 -15.47 -8.11 10.01
CA GLU A 422 -16.62 -8.20 10.90
C GLU A 422 -16.63 -7.06 11.92
N ASP A 423 -15.48 -6.72 12.52
CA ASP A 423 -15.34 -5.56 13.41
C ASP A 423 -15.73 -4.27 12.68
N ILE A 424 -15.21 -4.05 11.46
CA ILE A 424 -15.50 -2.87 10.63
C ILE A 424 -16.99 -2.80 10.28
N ARG A 425 -17.59 -3.94 9.90
CA ARG A 425 -19.04 -4.02 9.60
C ARG A 425 -19.88 -3.73 10.83
N SER A 426 -19.49 -4.25 11.99
CA SER A 426 -20.16 -4.00 13.27
C SER A 426 -20.10 -2.52 13.65
N GLU A 427 -18.93 -1.89 13.51
CA GLU A 427 -18.76 -0.45 13.73
C GLU A 427 -19.64 0.37 12.79
N LYS A 428 -19.63 0.04 11.48
CA LYS A 428 -20.52 0.68 10.50
C LYS A 428 -21.99 0.51 10.84
N ALA A 429 -22.42 -0.66 11.29
CA ALA A 429 -23.81 -0.88 11.68
C ALA A 429 -24.21 -0.02 12.90
N LYS A 430 -23.31 0.14 13.87
CA LYS A 430 -23.52 1.05 15.01
C LYS A 430 -23.62 2.50 14.55
N LYS A 431 -22.65 2.96 13.75
CA LYS A 431 -22.62 4.33 13.19
C LYS A 431 -23.84 4.63 12.32
N TYR A 432 -24.36 3.65 11.60
CA TYR A 432 -25.56 3.80 10.81
C TYR A 432 -26.79 4.05 11.70
N LYS A 433 -26.92 3.33 12.82
CA LYS A 433 -28.00 3.57 13.79
C LYS A 433 -27.89 4.96 14.41
N GLU A 434 -26.69 5.31 14.88
CA GLU A 434 -26.38 6.61 15.51
C GLU A 434 -26.70 7.79 14.57
N LEU A 435 -26.33 7.69 13.29
CA LEU A 435 -26.42 8.79 12.33
C LEU A 435 -27.68 8.71 11.44
N SER A 436 -28.58 7.75 11.69
CA SER A 436 -29.75 7.49 10.84
C SER A 436 -30.72 8.69 10.73
N SER A 437 -30.82 9.51 11.77
CA SER A 437 -31.60 10.74 11.82
C SER A 437 -30.93 11.92 11.09
N GLU A 438 -29.63 11.83 10.82
CA GLU A 438 -28.81 12.90 10.24
C GLU A 438 -28.35 12.57 8.81
N ARG A 439 -29.17 11.82 8.06
CA ARG A 439 -28.86 11.48 6.67
C ARG A 439 -28.55 12.71 5.84
N GLY A 440 -27.45 12.65 5.09
CA GLY A 440 -26.96 13.76 4.29
C GLY A 440 -26.02 14.71 5.02
N SER A 441 -25.86 14.60 6.36
CA SER A 441 -24.84 15.35 7.10
C SER A 441 -23.43 14.99 6.62
N LYS A 442 -22.47 15.87 6.90
CA LYS A 442 -21.06 15.60 6.57
C LYS A 442 -20.57 14.32 7.25
N GLU A 443 -20.90 14.14 8.53
CA GLU A 443 -20.48 12.95 9.28
C GLU A 443 -21.14 11.68 8.73
N TYR A 444 -22.46 11.68 8.46
CA TYR A 444 -23.12 10.54 7.83
C TYR A 444 -22.44 10.16 6.50
N ASN A 445 -22.15 11.16 5.67
CA ASN A 445 -21.51 10.93 4.38
C ASN A 445 -20.07 10.41 4.50
N MET A 446 -19.32 10.75 5.55
CA MET A 446 -17.98 10.18 5.78
C MET A 446 -17.99 8.66 5.94
N TRP A 447 -19.13 8.08 6.34
CA TRP A 447 -19.31 6.64 6.55
C TRP A 447 -20.09 5.96 5.43
N PHE A 448 -21.11 6.65 4.89
CA PHE A 448 -22.16 6.04 4.07
C PHE A 448 -22.49 6.86 2.82
N LEU A 449 -21.55 7.68 2.32
CA LEU A 449 -21.74 8.41 1.07
C LEU A 449 -22.25 7.46 -0.01
N LYS A 450 -23.32 7.89 -0.67
CA LYS A 450 -23.78 7.37 -1.95
C LYS A 450 -24.23 8.54 -2.80
N TYR A 451 -23.43 8.90 -3.77
CA TYR A 451 -23.60 10.09 -4.60
C TYR A 451 -23.62 9.71 -6.07
N GLU A 452 -24.73 10.02 -6.73
CA GLU A 452 -24.94 9.79 -8.16
C GLU A 452 -25.41 11.13 -8.77
N PRO A 453 -24.58 11.83 -9.55
CA PRO A 453 -24.91 13.15 -10.10
C PRO A 453 -26.25 13.18 -10.86
N ILE A 454 -26.58 12.10 -11.57
CA ILE A 454 -27.82 11.96 -12.32
C ILE A 454 -29.07 12.06 -11.43
N LYS A 455 -29.08 11.39 -10.28
CA LYS A 455 -30.23 11.41 -9.35
C LYS A 455 -30.41 12.80 -8.74
N LYS A 456 -29.31 13.49 -8.45
CA LYS A 456 -29.33 14.86 -7.92
C LYS A 456 -29.92 15.85 -8.93
N ASN A 457 -29.60 15.72 -10.21
CA ASN A 457 -30.18 16.57 -11.25
C ASN A 457 -31.67 16.24 -11.49
N GLN A 458 -32.06 14.97 -11.45
CA GLN A 458 -33.47 14.57 -11.54
C GLN A 458 -34.31 15.09 -10.36
N THR A 459 -33.74 15.21 -9.16
CA THR A 459 -34.46 15.84 -8.02
C THR A 459 -34.59 17.36 -8.11
N ASN A 460 -33.79 18.03 -8.94
CA ASN A 460 -33.82 19.48 -9.15
C ASN A 460 -34.60 19.91 -10.40
N MET A 461 -35.03 18.97 -11.25
CA MET A 461 -35.85 19.23 -12.42
C MET A 461 -37.33 19.02 -12.10
N ASN A 462 -38.20 19.93 -12.57
CA ASN A 462 -39.65 19.73 -12.49
C ASN A 462 -40.04 18.48 -13.29
N LYS A 463 -41.04 17.72 -12.82
CA LYS A 463 -41.50 16.45 -13.44
C LYS A 463 -41.77 16.56 -14.96
N GLU A 464 -42.16 17.73 -15.45
CA GLU A 464 -42.43 17.98 -16.89
C GLU A 464 -41.17 18.13 -17.76
N GLU A 465 -40.01 18.49 -17.18
CA GLU A 465 -38.75 18.57 -17.94
C GLU A 465 -38.05 17.21 -18.05
N ILE A 466 -38.29 16.31 -17.08
CA ILE A 466 -37.74 14.95 -17.06
C ILE A 466 -38.32 14.12 -18.22
N GLU A 467 -39.63 14.19 -18.45
CA GLU A 467 -40.28 13.46 -19.56
C GLU A 467 -39.82 13.96 -20.94
N LYS A 468 -39.54 15.26 -21.11
CA LYS A 468 -38.99 15.81 -22.36
C LYS A 468 -37.53 15.41 -22.59
N SER A 469 -36.70 15.36 -21.54
CA SER A 469 -35.27 14.97 -21.67
C SER A 469 -35.07 13.50 -22.03
N ILE A 470 -35.91 12.60 -21.49
CA ILE A 470 -35.82 11.15 -21.74
C ILE A 470 -36.28 10.80 -23.16
N LEU A 471 -37.19 11.59 -23.74
CA LEU A 471 -37.71 11.39 -25.10
C LEU A 471 -36.82 12.01 -26.20
N GLU A 472 -36.05 13.07 -25.92
CA GLU A 472 -35.20 13.72 -26.93
C GLU A 472 -33.78 13.15 -27.08
N GLU A 473 -33.23 12.46 -26.08
CA GLU A 473 -31.85 11.95 -26.12
C GLU A 473 -31.57 10.73 -27.05
N PRO A 474 -32.53 9.85 -27.38
CA PRO A 474 -32.26 8.75 -28.32
C PRO A 474 -31.95 9.25 -29.74
N GLU A 475 -32.58 10.35 -30.19
CA GLU A 475 -32.42 10.86 -31.56
C GLU A 475 -31.09 11.62 -31.75
N LYS A 476 -30.61 12.35 -30.73
CA LYS A 476 -29.31 13.05 -30.78
C LYS A 476 -28.12 12.08 -30.78
N ARG A 477 -28.30 10.83 -30.35
CA ARG A 477 -27.28 9.77 -30.37
C ARG A 477 -26.95 9.23 -31.76
N MET A 478 -27.82 9.42 -32.77
CA MET A 478 -27.52 8.98 -34.16
C MET A 478 -26.85 10.04 -35.04
N MET A 479 -26.88 11.33 -34.67
CA MET A 479 -26.37 12.42 -35.54
C MET A 479 -24.94 12.88 -35.27
N LYS A 480 -24.27 12.45 -34.19
CA LYS A 480 -22.91 12.92 -33.83
C LYS A 480 -21.75 11.97 -34.18
N ILE A 481 -21.98 10.90 -34.92
CA ILE A 481 -20.89 10.17 -35.59
C ILE A 481 -20.60 10.89 -36.91
N GLN A 482 -19.81 11.97 -36.84
CA GLN A 482 -19.29 12.64 -38.04
C GLN A 482 -18.39 11.67 -38.83
N LYS A 483 -18.85 11.25 -40.00
CA LYS A 483 -18.00 10.62 -41.01
C LYS A 483 -16.97 11.64 -41.51
N PRO A 484 -15.68 11.26 -41.69
CA PRO A 484 -14.72 12.14 -42.35
C PRO A 484 -15.14 12.37 -43.80
N LYS A 485 -15.17 13.64 -44.21
CA LYS A 485 -15.41 14.07 -45.61
C LYS A 485 -14.26 13.57 -46.48
N ILE A 486 -14.54 12.61 -47.35
CA ILE A 486 -13.68 12.28 -48.49
C ILE A 486 -14.23 13.05 -49.70
N ASP A 487 -13.40 13.93 -50.25
CA ASP A 487 -13.68 14.70 -51.46
C ASP A 487 -13.97 13.77 -52.65
N ARG A 488 -15.14 13.97 -53.27
CA ARG A 488 -15.52 13.31 -54.52
C ARG A 488 -14.82 13.97 -55.71
N LYS A 489 -13.79 13.32 -56.25
CA LYS A 489 -13.45 13.45 -57.68
C LYS A 489 -14.22 12.40 -58.49
N LYS A 490 -14.88 12.87 -59.56
CA LYS A 490 -15.71 12.10 -60.50
C LYS A 490 -14.90 11.09 -61.34
N ASN A 491 -15.63 10.06 -61.79
CA ASN A 491 -15.44 9.19 -62.97
C ASN A 491 -14.56 7.92 -62.84
N LYS A 492 -15.19 6.72 -62.81
CA LYS A 492 -15.43 5.83 -64.00
C LYS A 492 -16.02 4.48 -63.57
N LYS A 493 -16.86 3.92 -64.46
CA LYS A 493 -17.50 2.59 -64.35
C LYS A 493 -16.48 1.46 -64.22
N THR A 494 -16.68 0.51 -63.31
CA THR A 494 -16.26 -0.91 -63.49
C THR A 494 -16.95 -1.89 -62.52
N LYS A 495 -17.54 -2.93 -63.12
CA LYS A 495 -17.88 -4.32 -62.70
C LYS A 495 -18.08 -4.68 -61.21
N LYS A 496 -19.27 -5.25 -60.94
CA LYS A 496 -19.69 -5.96 -59.71
C LYS A 496 -18.78 -7.18 -59.43
N ILE A 497 -18.29 -7.29 -58.20
CA ILE A 497 -17.67 -8.50 -57.61
C ILE A 497 -18.62 -9.01 -56.50
N PRO A 498 -18.99 -10.31 -56.45
CA PRO A 498 -19.87 -10.83 -55.40
C PRO A 498 -19.12 -11.05 -54.08
N THR A 499 -19.81 -10.80 -52.97
CA THR A 499 -19.34 -10.93 -51.59
C THR A 499 -19.13 -12.38 -51.12
N LEU A 500 -18.13 -12.56 -50.24
CA LEU A 500 -17.60 -13.82 -49.69
C LEU A 500 -18.63 -14.72 -48.98
N LEU A 501 -19.83 -14.22 -48.65
CA LEU A 501 -20.89 -15.01 -48.01
C LEU A 501 -21.53 -16.08 -48.93
N ARG A 502 -21.29 -16.04 -50.24
CA ARG A 502 -21.80 -17.07 -51.18
C ARG A 502 -20.84 -18.25 -51.41
N ILE A 503 -19.63 -18.23 -50.84
CA ILE A 503 -18.63 -19.30 -51.01
C ILE A 503 -18.68 -20.34 -49.87
N LEU A 504 -19.28 -20.02 -48.72
CA LEU A 504 -19.31 -20.91 -47.55
C LEU A 504 -20.56 -21.79 -47.41
N GLN A 505 -21.54 -21.72 -48.33
CA GLN A 505 -22.73 -22.59 -48.31
C GLN A 505 -22.70 -23.72 -49.36
N LYS A 506 -21.56 -23.97 -50.02
CA LYS A 506 -21.44 -25.05 -51.04
C LYS A 506 -20.39 -26.13 -50.74
N LYS A 507 -19.87 -26.21 -49.51
CA LYS A 507 -18.99 -27.31 -49.06
C LYS A 507 -19.43 -27.91 -47.73
N SER A 508 -20.64 -28.46 -47.69
CA SER A 508 -21.03 -29.41 -46.64
C SER A 508 -22.09 -30.37 -47.16
N ASN A 509 -21.74 -31.12 -48.21
CA ASN A 509 -22.49 -32.32 -48.60
C ASN A 509 -21.54 -33.24 -49.37
N THR A 510 -20.82 -34.09 -48.62
CA THR A 510 -20.39 -35.46 -49.00
C THR A 510 -19.44 -36.00 -47.94
N ARG A 511 -19.94 -36.82 -47.01
CA ARG A 511 -19.49 -38.21 -46.76
C ARG A 511 -20.14 -38.78 -45.51
N LYS A 512 -20.93 -39.81 -45.72
CA LYS A 512 -21.51 -40.72 -44.72
C LYS A 512 -20.43 -41.69 -44.19
N ASN A 513 -20.64 -42.08 -42.93
CA ASN A 513 -20.29 -43.34 -42.24
C ASN A 513 -18.82 -43.62 -41.85
N LYS A 514 -18.54 -43.64 -40.54
CA LYS A 514 -18.61 -44.84 -39.70
C LYS A 514 -18.52 -44.51 -38.20
N SER A 515 -19.22 -45.33 -37.44
CA SER A 515 -19.43 -45.41 -35.99
C SER A 515 -18.18 -45.68 -35.15
N SER A 516 -18.13 -45.13 -33.92
CA SER A 516 -18.03 -45.92 -32.67
C SER A 516 -18.06 -45.02 -31.43
N ASN A 517 -18.83 -45.47 -30.43
CA ASN A 517 -18.94 -45.01 -29.05
C ASN A 517 -17.59 -44.65 -28.39
N PHE A 518 -17.60 -43.69 -27.45
CA PHE A 518 -17.50 -43.97 -26.01
C PHE A 518 -17.74 -42.71 -25.18
N LEU A 519 -18.49 -42.90 -24.08
CA LEU A 519 -18.63 -41.99 -22.96
C LEU A 519 -17.28 -41.79 -22.25
N PHE A 520 -16.98 -40.56 -21.80
CA PHE A 520 -16.80 -40.17 -20.40
C PHE A 520 -16.86 -38.65 -20.28
#